data_AF-A0A7W2RYE5-F1
#
_entry.id   AF-A0A7W2RYE5-F1
#
_cell.length_a   1.000
_cell.length_b   1.000
_cell.length_c   1.000
_cell.angle_alpha   90.00
_cell.angle_beta   90.00
_cell.angle_gamma   90.00
#
_symmetry.space_group_name_H-M   'P 1'
#
loop_
_entity.id
_entity.type
_entity.pdbx_description
1 polymer ?
#
loop_
_entity_poly.entity_id
_entity_poly.type
_entity_poly.pdbx_seq_one_letter_code
_entity_poly.pdbx_strand_id
1 'polypeptide(L)'
;MGMFSRFTDIINANLNNILDKAEDPEKMVKLIIQEMEETLVEVRSTAAKNIAEKKTLMRQIASLETSIKNWQEKAALAISKDRDDLAKSALHEKQKCLTQVCELQHELAQLDVFLSAVQEDGQRLQEKLQEAKRKQDAFVLRQASAEVRLKVRERAIVYNIDDAISKFERYQQKIDRVEAEIESYDFTSNKDLESQFRDLETDETIDQELADLKKQVVNG
;
A
#
# COMPACT_ATOMS: atom_id res chain seq x y z
N MET A 1 -14.65 -13.62 -15.44
CA MET A 1 -13.95 -12.32 -15.39
C MET A 1 -12.55 -12.56 -14.86
N GLY A 2 -11.51 -12.19 -15.60
CA GLY A 2 -10.13 -12.35 -15.16
C GLY A 2 -9.75 -11.38 -14.03
N MET A 3 -8.75 -11.75 -13.23
CA MET A 3 -8.18 -10.95 -12.14
C MET A 3 -7.85 -9.51 -12.57
N PHE A 4 -7.22 -9.35 -13.74
CA PHE A 4 -6.91 -8.05 -14.32
C PHE A 4 -8.13 -7.19 -14.67
N SER A 5 -9.26 -7.82 -15.05
CA SER A 5 -10.50 -7.10 -15.33
C SER A 5 -11.07 -6.47 -14.06
N ARG A 6 -11.03 -7.20 -12.94
CA ARG A 6 -11.49 -6.69 -11.64
C ARG A 6 -10.61 -5.55 -11.16
N PHE A 7 -9.30 -5.71 -11.33
CA PHE A 7 -8.33 -4.67 -11.00
C PHE A 7 -8.56 -3.38 -11.80
N THR A 8 -8.75 -3.46 -13.11
CA THR A 8 -9.06 -2.28 -13.93
C THR A 8 -10.43 -1.68 -13.59
N ASP A 9 -11.44 -2.51 -13.30
CA ASP A 9 -12.75 -2.03 -12.86
C ASP A 9 -12.65 -1.26 -11.53
N ILE A 10 -11.83 -1.72 -10.59
CA ILE A 10 -11.58 -1.05 -9.29
C ILE A 10 -10.80 0.25 -9.46
N ILE A 11 -9.76 0.28 -10.29
CA ILE A 11 -8.97 1.51 -10.53
C ILE A 11 -9.82 2.58 -11.23
N ASN A 12 -10.65 2.16 -12.18
CA ASN A 12 -11.51 3.05 -12.96
C ASN A 12 -12.82 3.37 -12.24
N ALA A 13 -13.14 2.67 -11.16
CA ALA A 13 -14.33 2.93 -10.36
C ALA A 13 -14.26 4.33 -9.74
N ASN A 14 -15.22 5.16 -10.11
CA ASN A 14 -15.51 6.35 -9.33
C ASN A 14 -16.23 5.90 -8.05
N LEU A 15 -15.49 5.86 -6.94
CA LEU A 15 -16.02 5.55 -5.61
C LEU A 15 -17.32 6.31 -5.30
N ASN A 16 -17.45 7.56 -5.75
CA ASN A 16 -18.66 8.35 -5.51
C ASN A 16 -19.88 7.76 -6.23
N ASN A 17 -19.72 7.31 -7.48
CA ASN A 17 -20.80 6.69 -8.25
C ASN A 17 -21.26 5.34 -7.67
N ILE A 18 -20.35 4.61 -7.02
CA ILE A 18 -20.68 3.35 -6.34
C ILE A 18 -21.47 3.65 -5.06
N LEU A 19 -21.07 4.69 -4.33
CA LEU A 19 -21.72 5.10 -3.08
C LEU A 19 -23.13 5.66 -3.31
N ASP A 20 -23.35 6.41 -4.38
CA ASP A 20 -24.65 7.00 -4.71
C ASP A 20 -25.75 5.95 -5.02
N LYS A 21 -25.36 4.70 -5.30
CA LYS A 21 -26.27 3.59 -5.62
C LYS A 21 -26.34 2.52 -4.54
N ALA A 22 -25.55 2.63 -3.48
CA ALA A 22 -25.49 1.64 -2.43
C ALA A 22 -26.59 1.87 -1.38
N GLU A 23 -27.36 0.83 -1.05
CA GLU A 23 -28.29 0.88 0.09
C GLU A 23 -27.55 1.03 1.44
N ASP A 24 -26.37 0.43 1.54
CA ASP A 24 -25.47 0.53 2.70
C ASP A 24 -24.06 0.95 2.24
N PRO A 25 -23.78 2.27 2.20
CA PRO A 25 -22.50 2.79 1.72
C PRO A 25 -21.33 2.40 2.63
N GLU A 26 -21.55 2.22 3.94
CA GLU A 26 -20.49 1.86 4.89
C GLU A 26 -19.98 0.44 4.61
N LYS A 27 -20.90 -0.53 4.49
CA LYS A 27 -20.54 -1.92 4.15
C LYS A 27 -19.90 -2.00 2.77
N MET A 28 -20.41 -1.24 1.81
CA MET A 28 -19.86 -1.25 0.44
C MET A 28 -18.42 -0.74 0.40
N VAL A 29 -18.10 0.37 1.09
CA VAL A 29 -16.72 0.87 1.17
C VAL A 29 -15.80 -0.16 1.82
N LYS A 30 -16.25 -0.81 2.90
CA LYS A 30 -15.46 -1.84 3.58
C LYS A 30 -15.15 -3.03 2.67
N LEU A 31 -16.12 -3.49 1.88
CA LEU A 31 -15.93 -4.57 0.91
C LEU A 31 -14.94 -4.19 -0.19
N ILE A 32 -15.06 -2.97 -0.74
CA ILE A 32 -14.13 -2.46 -1.76
C ILE A 32 -12.71 -2.39 -1.20
N ILE A 33 -12.53 -1.88 0.02
CA ILE A 33 -11.22 -1.82 0.69
C ILE A 33 -10.63 -3.23 0.82
N GLN A 34 -11.43 -4.21 1.25
CA GLN A 34 -10.98 -5.59 1.38
C GLN A 34 -10.57 -6.18 0.01
N GLU A 35 -11.39 -6.01 -1.04
CA GLU A 35 -11.06 -6.48 -2.38
C GLU A 35 -9.78 -5.83 -2.92
N MET A 36 -9.57 -4.54 -2.66
CA MET A 36 -8.36 -3.81 -3.02
C MET A 36 -7.13 -4.33 -2.27
N GLU A 37 -7.26 -4.64 -0.98
CA GLU A 37 -6.18 -5.22 -0.18
C GLU A 37 -5.79 -6.62 -0.67
N GLU A 38 -6.78 -7.47 -0.95
CA GLU A 38 -6.58 -8.81 -1.52
C GLU A 38 -5.88 -8.71 -2.88
N THR A 39 -6.37 -7.83 -3.75
CA THR A 39 -5.78 -7.62 -5.08
C THR A 39 -4.34 -7.09 -4.98
N LEU A 40 -4.05 -6.21 -4.02
CA LEU A 40 -2.69 -5.70 -3.81
C LEU A 40 -1.72 -6.81 -3.35
N VAL A 41 -2.19 -7.75 -2.53
CA VAL A 41 -1.41 -8.93 -2.14
C VAL A 41 -1.13 -9.83 -3.35
N GLU A 42 -2.12 -10.04 -4.22
CA GLU A 42 -1.95 -10.82 -5.45
C GLU A 42 -0.98 -10.17 -6.44
N VAL A 43 -1.07 -8.85 -6.64
CA VAL A 43 -0.14 -8.06 -7.46
C VAL A 43 1.29 -8.21 -6.94
N ARG A 44 1.49 -8.08 -5.62
CA ARG A 44 2.81 -8.26 -4.99
C ARG A 44 3.35 -9.68 -5.15
N SER A 45 2.50 -10.69 -4.98
CA SER A 45 2.87 -12.10 -5.18
C SER A 45 3.29 -12.38 -6.63
N THR A 46 2.53 -11.85 -7.59
CA THR A 46 2.83 -11.96 -9.02
C THR A 46 4.14 -11.25 -9.36
N ALA A 47 4.34 -10.03 -8.87
CA ALA A 47 5.59 -9.29 -9.04
C ALA A 47 6.78 -10.07 -8.46
N ALA A 48 6.66 -10.64 -7.25
CA ALA A 48 7.71 -11.42 -6.62
C ALA A 48 8.13 -12.64 -7.45
N LYS A 49 7.16 -13.38 -8.02
CA LYS A 49 7.43 -14.51 -8.92
C LYS A 49 8.19 -14.08 -10.17
N ASN A 50 7.73 -13.02 -10.83
CA ASN A 50 8.36 -12.48 -12.04
C ASN A 50 9.76 -11.89 -11.75
N ILE A 51 9.99 -11.29 -10.58
CA ILE A 51 11.33 -10.86 -10.15
C ILE A 51 12.27 -12.05 -9.95
N ALA A 52 11.78 -13.17 -9.41
CA ALA A 52 12.57 -14.39 -9.26
C ALA A 52 12.94 -14.99 -10.62
N GLU A 53 12.00 -14.99 -11.57
CA GLU A 53 12.22 -15.40 -12.95
C GLU A 53 13.25 -14.51 -13.65
N LYS A 54 13.11 -13.18 -13.53
CA LYS A 54 14.11 -12.20 -14.00
C LYS A 54 15.51 -12.53 -13.50
N LYS A 55 15.67 -12.77 -12.19
CA LYS A 55 16.96 -13.15 -11.60
C LYS A 55 17.51 -14.46 -12.17
N THR A 56 16.63 -15.39 -12.51
CA THR A 56 17.01 -16.68 -13.11
C THR A 56 17.53 -16.47 -14.53
N LEU A 57 16.82 -15.71 -15.36
CA LEU A 57 17.26 -15.33 -16.71
C LEU A 57 18.61 -14.61 -16.68
N MET A 58 18.78 -13.64 -15.78
CA MET A 58 20.05 -12.91 -15.62
C MET A 58 21.22 -13.84 -15.29
N ARG A 59 21.02 -14.84 -14.42
CA ARG A 59 22.05 -15.83 -14.09
C ARG A 59 22.39 -16.73 -15.27
N GLN A 60 21.38 -17.14 -16.05
CA GLN A 60 21.59 -17.93 -17.26
C GLN A 60 22.39 -17.15 -18.31
N ILE A 61 22.04 -15.89 -18.54
CA ILE A 61 22.78 -14.98 -19.43
C ILE A 61 24.25 -14.88 -18.98
N ALA A 62 24.50 -14.61 -17.70
CA ALA A 62 25.87 -14.50 -17.17
C ALA A 62 26.70 -15.80 -17.35
N SER A 63 26.05 -16.97 -17.20
CA SER A 63 26.69 -18.27 -17.44
C SER A 63 27.03 -18.47 -18.92
N LEU A 64 26.14 -18.07 -19.83
CA LEU A 64 26.39 -18.15 -21.27
C LEU A 64 27.47 -17.16 -21.72
N GLU A 65 27.49 -15.94 -21.17
CA GLU A 65 28.55 -14.95 -21.42
C GLU A 65 29.93 -15.47 -20.99
N THR A 66 29.99 -16.17 -19.86
CA THR A 66 31.22 -16.85 -19.42
C THR A 66 31.61 -17.95 -20.40
N SER A 67 30.63 -18.73 -20.88
CA SER A 67 30.86 -19.78 -21.88
C SER A 67 31.36 -19.21 -23.22
N ILE A 68 30.82 -18.06 -23.66
CA ILE A 68 31.27 -17.34 -24.86
C ILE A 68 32.74 -16.93 -24.74
N LYS A 69 33.15 -16.40 -23.58
CA LYS A 69 34.57 -16.06 -23.31
C LYS A 69 35.46 -17.30 -23.37
N ASN A 70 35.05 -18.37 -22.71
CA ASN A 70 35.79 -19.64 -22.72
C ASN A 70 35.94 -20.23 -24.13
N TRP A 71 34.89 -20.17 -24.95
CA TRP A 71 34.95 -20.64 -26.34
C TRP A 71 35.84 -19.76 -27.21
N GLN A 72 35.84 -18.43 -26.97
CA GLN A 72 36.76 -17.51 -27.62
C GLN A 72 38.22 -17.82 -27.30
N GLU A 73 38.54 -18.08 -26.03
CA GLU A 73 39.89 -18.46 -25.59
C GLU A 73 40.32 -19.81 -26.19
N LYS A 74 39.43 -20.80 -26.21
CA LYS A 74 39.69 -22.10 -26.85
C LYS A 74 39.94 -21.96 -28.36
N ALA A 75 39.19 -21.11 -29.04
CA ALA A 75 39.40 -20.83 -30.46
C ALA A 75 40.78 -20.18 -30.69
N ALA A 76 41.15 -19.19 -29.89
CA ALA A 76 42.47 -18.54 -29.97
C ALA A 76 43.62 -19.52 -29.71
N LEU A 77 43.47 -20.40 -28.72
CA LEU A 77 44.45 -21.45 -28.43
C LEU A 77 44.59 -22.46 -29.59
N ALA A 78 43.48 -22.85 -30.22
CA ALA A 78 43.51 -23.75 -31.36
C ALA A 78 44.23 -23.12 -32.57
N ILE A 79 44.00 -21.84 -32.84
CA ILE A 79 44.71 -21.06 -33.87
C ILE A 79 46.21 -21.01 -33.56
N SER A 80 46.60 -20.76 -32.30
CA SER A 80 48.03 -20.73 -31.91
C SER A 80 48.76 -22.07 -32.08
N LYS A 81 48.02 -23.16 -32.28
CA LYS A 81 48.53 -24.51 -32.50
C LYS A 81 48.29 -25.01 -33.93
N ASP A 82 47.95 -24.10 -34.85
CA ASP A 82 47.64 -24.39 -36.26
C ASP A 82 46.52 -25.45 -36.45
N ARG A 83 45.57 -25.51 -35.51
CA ARG A 83 44.41 -26.40 -35.55
C ARG A 83 43.12 -25.65 -35.91
N ASP A 84 43.02 -25.27 -37.18
CA ASP A 84 41.90 -24.49 -37.72
C ASP A 84 40.54 -25.20 -37.63
N ASP A 85 40.54 -26.53 -37.68
CA ASP A 85 39.36 -27.36 -37.51
C ASP A 85 38.74 -27.17 -36.11
N LEU A 86 39.55 -27.28 -35.07
CA LEU A 86 39.13 -27.07 -33.68
C LEU A 86 38.75 -25.61 -33.41
N ALA A 87 39.45 -24.65 -34.04
CA ALA A 87 39.10 -23.24 -33.94
C ALA A 87 37.70 -22.96 -34.50
N LYS A 88 37.39 -23.52 -35.69
CA LYS A 88 36.06 -23.40 -36.30
C LYS A 88 34.97 -24.04 -35.44
N SER A 89 35.22 -25.21 -34.87
CA SER A 89 34.26 -25.86 -33.95
C SER A 89 34.01 -25.03 -32.70
N ALA A 90 35.06 -24.47 -32.09
CA ALA A 90 34.92 -23.59 -30.92
C ALA A 90 34.13 -22.31 -31.23
N LEU A 91 34.36 -21.70 -32.40
CA LEU A 91 33.60 -20.53 -32.86
C LEU A 91 32.13 -20.88 -33.16
N HIS A 92 31.84 -22.08 -33.65
CA HIS A 92 30.47 -22.53 -33.86
C HIS A 92 29.71 -22.66 -32.52
N GLU A 93 30.33 -23.26 -31.50
CA GLU A 93 29.73 -23.32 -30.16
C GLU A 93 29.58 -21.93 -29.53
N LYS A 94 30.57 -21.03 -29.71
CA LYS A 94 30.46 -19.62 -29.31
C LYS A 94 29.23 -18.96 -29.95
N GLN A 95 29.01 -19.18 -31.25
CA GLN A 95 27.90 -18.59 -31.98
C GLN A 95 26.55 -19.09 -31.45
N LYS A 96 26.43 -20.38 -31.11
CA LYS A 96 25.22 -20.91 -30.46
C LYS A 96 24.92 -20.21 -29.14
N CYS A 97 25.93 -20.05 -28.28
CA CYS A 97 25.77 -19.34 -27.01
C CYS A 97 25.35 -17.87 -27.23
N LEU A 98 25.91 -17.19 -28.24
CA LEU A 98 25.53 -15.81 -28.59
C LEU A 98 24.06 -15.71 -29.01
N THR A 99 23.57 -16.65 -29.83
CA THR A 99 22.15 -16.69 -30.22
C THR A 99 21.25 -16.87 -28.99
N GLN A 100 21.60 -17.81 -28.09
CA GLN A 100 20.84 -18.03 -26.86
C GLN A 100 20.84 -16.81 -25.93
N VAL A 101 21.97 -16.10 -25.81
CA VAL A 101 22.02 -14.85 -25.04
C VAL A 101 21.08 -13.80 -25.62
N CYS A 102 21.03 -13.66 -26.95
CA CYS A 102 20.14 -12.72 -27.62
C CYS A 102 18.65 -13.04 -27.33
N GLU A 103 18.28 -14.32 -27.40
CA GLU A 103 16.93 -14.79 -27.08
C GLU A 103 16.55 -14.48 -25.63
N LEU A 104 17.41 -14.83 -24.67
CA LEU A 104 17.16 -14.57 -23.24
C LEU A 104 17.15 -13.07 -22.90
N GLN A 105 17.96 -12.26 -23.59
CA GLN A 105 17.92 -10.80 -23.42
C GLN A 105 16.61 -10.20 -23.93
N HIS A 106 16.05 -10.74 -25.01
CA HIS A 106 14.75 -10.32 -25.50
C HIS A 106 13.64 -10.66 -24.50
N GLU A 107 13.65 -11.87 -23.96
CA GLU A 107 12.71 -12.31 -22.91
C GLU A 107 12.84 -11.44 -21.65
N LEU A 108 14.07 -11.15 -21.21
CA LEU A 108 14.35 -10.27 -20.07
C LEU A 108 13.77 -8.85 -20.28
N ALA A 109 13.90 -8.31 -21.49
CA ALA A 109 13.36 -6.98 -21.82
C ALA A 109 11.83 -6.95 -21.78
N GLN A 110 11.16 -8.00 -22.28
CA GLN A 110 9.70 -8.13 -22.18
C GLN A 110 9.25 -8.20 -20.72
N LEU A 111 9.96 -9.00 -19.90
CA LEU A 111 9.68 -9.15 -18.48
C LEU A 111 9.87 -7.84 -17.71
N ASP A 112 10.85 -7.01 -18.09
CA ASP A 112 11.10 -5.70 -17.49
C ASP A 112 9.97 -4.70 -17.79
N VAL A 113 9.45 -4.70 -19.01
CA VAL A 113 8.27 -3.88 -19.37
C VAL A 113 7.07 -4.33 -18.55
N PHE A 114 6.83 -5.64 -18.45
CA PHE A 114 5.73 -6.19 -17.66
C PHE A 114 5.84 -5.83 -16.18
N LEU A 115 7.02 -6.01 -15.56
CA LEU A 115 7.25 -5.67 -14.15
C LEU A 115 7.05 -4.18 -13.88
N SER A 116 7.46 -3.32 -14.82
CA SER A 116 7.27 -1.87 -14.70
C SER A 116 5.78 -1.50 -14.72
N ALA A 117 4.99 -2.10 -15.62
CA ALA A 117 3.54 -1.93 -15.65
C ALA A 117 2.88 -2.41 -14.36
N VAL A 118 3.24 -3.61 -13.87
CA VAL A 118 2.71 -4.17 -12.60
C VAL A 118 3.04 -3.27 -11.41
N GLN A 119 4.21 -2.64 -11.40
CA GLN A 119 4.60 -1.70 -10.35
C GLN A 119 3.75 -0.42 -10.39
N GLU A 120 3.56 0.17 -11.57
CA GLU A 120 2.73 1.36 -11.74
C GLU A 120 1.28 1.10 -11.33
N ASP A 121 0.74 -0.03 -11.78
CA ASP A 121 -0.57 -0.53 -11.43
C ASP A 121 -0.72 -0.73 -9.91
N GLY A 122 0.25 -1.40 -9.28
CA GLY A 122 0.28 -1.59 -7.83
C GLY A 122 0.29 -0.27 -7.06
N GLN A 123 1.02 0.74 -7.55
CA GLN A 123 1.05 2.06 -6.94
C GLN A 123 -0.30 2.78 -7.04
N ARG A 124 -0.94 2.75 -8.22
CA ARG A 124 -2.28 3.33 -8.43
C ARG A 124 -3.33 2.68 -7.52
N LEU A 125 -3.28 1.36 -7.37
CA LEU A 125 -4.17 0.65 -6.45
C LEU A 125 -3.94 1.05 -5.00
N GLN A 126 -2.68 1.24 -4.59
CA GLN A 126 -2.35 1.69 -3.24
C GLN A 126 -2.85 3.11 -2.96
N GLU A 127 -2.73 4.02 -3.92
CA GLU A 127 -3.27 5.39 -3.82
C GLU A 127 -4.80 5.36 -3.69
N LYS A 128 -5.48 4.56 -4.52
CA LYS A 128 -6.92 4.37 -4.46
C LYS A 128 -7.36 3.76 -3.14
N LEU A 129 -6.60 2.82 -2.58
CA LEU A 129 -6.89 2.19 -1.30
C LEU A 129 -6.82 3.22 -0.16
N GLN A 130 -5.83 4.11 -0.19
CA GLN A 130 -5.74 5.20 0.77
C GLN A 130 -6.91 6.18 0.63
N GLU A 131 -7.32 6.50 -0.60
CA GLU A 131 -8.51 7.32 -0.87
C GLU A 131 -9.78 6.68 -0.27
N ALA A 132 -9.96 5.38 -0.49
CA ALA A 132 -11.10 4.62 0.03
C ALA A 132 -11.12 4.59 1.56
N LYS A 133 -9.97 4.36 2.22
CA LYS A 133 -9.86 4.39 3.69
C LYS A 133 -10.22 5.76 4.27
N ARG A 134 -9.68 6.84 3.71
CA ARG A 134 -10.05 8.21 4.15
C ARG A 134 -11.55 8.48 4.02
N LYS A 135 -12.18 8.01 2.95
CA LYS A 135 -13.63 8.14 2.77
C LYS A 135 -14.39 7.32 3.81
N GLN A 136 -13.94 6.09 4.10
CA GLN A 136 -14.52 5.26 5.16
C GLN A 136 -14.53 5.98 6.50
N ASP A 137 -13.39 6.54 6.91
CA ASP A 137 -13.25 7.25 8.18
C ASP A 137 -14.18 8.47 8.24
N ALA A 138 -14.27 9.23 7.14
CA ALA A 138 -15.19 10.35 7.03
C ALA A 138 -16.68 9.94 7.15
N PHE A 139 -17.06 8.79 6.59
CA PHE A 139 -18.42 8.26 6.73
C PHE A 139 -18.73 7.84 8.17
N VAL A 140 -17.81 7.10 8.80
CA VAL A 140 -17.95 6.66 10.19
C VAL A 140 -18.11 7.85 11.12
N LEU A 141 -17.27 8.88 10.97
CA LEU A 141 -17.36 10.11 11.76
C LEU A 141 -18.68 10.86 11.53
N ARG A 142 -19.14 10.96 10.27
CA ARG A 142 -20.39 11.63 9.92
C ARG A 142 -21.61 10.89 10.48
N GLN A 143 -21.59 9.56 10.46
CA GLN A 143 -22.63 8.71 11.02
C GLN A 143 -22.68 8.83 12.54
N ALA A 144 -21.55 8.71 13.23
CA ALA A 144 -21.46 8.92 14.67
C ALA A 144 -22.01 10.31 15.07
N SER A 145 -21.64 11.35 14.32
CA SER A 145 -22.16 12.71 14.52
C SER A 145 -23.68 12.80 14.29
N ALA A 146 -24.21 12.12 13.28
CA ALA A 146 -25.64 12.09 13.00
C ALA A 146 -26.42 11.33 14.09
N GLU A 147 -25.92 10.19 14.55
CA GLU A 147 -26.50 9.42 15.66
C GLU A 147 -26.50 10.20 16.97
N VAL A 148 -25.41 10.90 17.29
CA VAL A 148 -25.35 11.78 18.46
C VAL A 148 -26.37 12.90 18.34
N ARG A 149 -26.46 13.58 17.19
CA ARG A 149 -27.48 14.62 16.96
C ARG A 149 -28.91 14.08 17.10
N LEU A 150 -29.15 12.86 16.63
CA LEU A 150 -30.45 12.21 16.73
C LEU A 150 -30.80 11.86 18.19
N LYS A 151 -29.88 11.25 18.93
CA LYS A 151 -30.02 10.99 20.38
C LYS A 151 -30.22 12.26 21.19
N VAL A 152 -29.50 13.34 20.84
CA VAL A 152 -29.69 14.65 21.47
C VAL A 152 -31.08 15.19 21.15
N ARG A 153 -31.56 15.13 19.90
CA ARG A 153 -32.93 15.56 19.56
C ARG A 153 -34.01 14.72 20.25
N GLU A 154 -33.86 13.41 20.29
CA GLU A 154 -34.79 12.51 21.01
C GLU A 154 -34.86 12.85 22.50
N ARG A 155 -33.72 13.15 23.13
CA ARG A 155 -33.65 13.59 24.53
C ARG A 155 -34.08 15.05 24.72
N ALA A 156 -33.89 15.91 23.73
CA ALA A 156 -34.25 17.32 23.77
C ALA A 156 -35.77 17.56 23.61
N ILE A 157 -36.51 16.59 23.06
CA ILE A 157 -37.97 16.55 23.18
C ILE A 157 -38.40 16.44 24.66
N VAL A 158 -37.52 15.97 25.57
CA VAL A 158 -37.80 15.77 26.99
C VAL A 158 -37.28 16.91 27.88
N TYR A 159 -36.28 17.71 27.45
CA TYR A 159 -35.73 18.83 28.24
C TYR A 159 -35.22 19.99 27.36
N ASN A 160 -35.55 21.23 27.77
CA ASN A 160 -35.27 22.52 27.11
C ASN A 160 -33.93 22.61 26.35
N ILE A 161 -34.02 22.98 25.07
CA ILE A 161 -33.00 22.87 24.01
C ILE A 161 -31.82 23.86 24.12
N ASP A 162 -32.02 25.04 24.70
CA ASP A 162 -31.05 26.13 24.53
C ASP A 162 -29.74 25.96 25.33
N ASP A 163 -29.76 25.24 26.45
CA ASP A 163 -28.59 25.09 27.32
C ASP A 163 -27.62 23.98 26.85
N ALA A 164 -28.14 22.94 26.19
CA ALA A 164 -27.33 21.81 25.72
C ALA A 164 -26.61 22.10 24.38
N ILE A 165 -27.28 22.79 23.45
CA ILE A 165 -26.68 23.21 22.17
C ILE A 165 -25.55 24.23 22.42
N SER A 166 -25.78 25.20 23.31
CA SER A 166 -24.77 26.19 23.71
C SER A 166 -23.53 25.56 24.35
N LYS A 167 -23.69 24.44 25.06
CA LYS A 167 -22.55 23.70 25.64
C LYS A 167 -21.82 22.87 24.60
N PHE A 168 -22.52 22.31 23.61
CA PHE A 168 -21.90 21.52 22.55
C PHE A 168 -21.04 22.39 21.60
N GLU A 169 -21.52 23.56 21.20
CA GLU A 169 -20.71 24.50 20.39
C GLU A 169 -19.43 24.95 21.13
N ARG A 170 -19.51 25.11 22.45
CA ARG A 170 -18.34 25.43 23.29
C ARG A 170 -17.36 24.27 23.40
N TYR A 171 -17.85 23.04 23.43
CA TYR A 171 -16.99 21.85 23.43
C TYR A 171 -16.31 21.66 22.08
N GLN A 172 -17.02 21.88 20.98
CA GLN A 172 -16.47 21.79 19.63
C GLN A 172 -15.39 22.86 19.41
N GLN A 173 -15.63 24.11 19.81
CA GLN A 173 -14.60 25.15 19.80
C GLN A 173 -13.40 24.83 20.69
N LYS A 174 -13.59 24.06 21.77
CA LYS A 174 -12.50 23.67 22.66
C LYS A 174 -11.68 22.53 22.05
N ILE A 175 -12.31 21.58 21.36
CA ILE A 175 -11.63 20.51 20.62
C ILE A 175 -10.87 21.10 19.45
N ASP A 176 -11.49 21.95 18.63
CA ASP A 176 -10.80 22.62 17.50
C ASP A 176 -9.59 23.44 17.99
N ARG A 177 -9.69 24.05 19.18
CA ARG A 177 -8.59 24.81 19.78
C ARG A 177 -7.47 23.90 20.31
N VAL A 178 -7.81 22.75 20.88
CA VAL A 178 -6.84 21.74 21.34
C VAL A 178 -6.17 21.06 20.15
N GLU A 179 -6.91 20.75 19.08
CA GLU A 179 -6.37 20.20 17.84
C GLU A 179 -5.43 21.21 17.17
N ALA A 180 -5.81 22.49 17.10
CA ALA A 180 -4.92 23.55 16.59
C ALA A 180 -3.69 23.78 17.49
N GLU A 181 -3.81 23.57 18.82
CA GLU A 181 -2.69 23.66 19.76
C GLU A 181 -1.73 22.45 19.60
N ILE A 182 -2.26 21.25 19.40
CA ILE A 182 -1.49 20.04 19.10
C ILE A 182 -0.77 20.17 17.75
N GLU A 183 -1.46 20.65 16.71
CA GLU A 183 -0.88 20.87 15.38
C GLU A 183 0.23 21.95 15.42
N SER A 184 0.10 22.94 16.31
CA SER A 184 1.16 23.92 16.60
C SER A 184 2.36 23.32 17.37
N TYR A 185 2.13 22.36 18.27
CA TYR A 185 3.19 21.65 18.98
C TYR A 185 3.96 20.69 18.07
N ASP A 186 3.27 20.00 17.15
CA ASP A 186 3.88 19.14 16.13
C ASP A 186 4.66 19.94 15.08
N PHE A 187 4.23 21.17 14.76
CA PHE A 187 4.95 22.05 13.84
C PHE A 187 6.26 22.63 14.43
N THR A 188 6.41 22.66 15.76
CA THR A 188 7.54 23.30 16.46
C THR A 188 8.48 22.34 17.20
N SER A 189 8.12 21.07 17.39
CA SER A 189 8.90 20.14 18.21
C SER A 189 9.78 19.20 17.38
N ASN A 190 11.06 19.56 17.24
CA ASN A 190 12.12 18.61 16.90
C ASN A 190 12.17 17.53 18.00
N LYS A 191 11.94 16.28 17.62
CA LYS A 191 11.76 15.14 18.53
C LYS A 191 13.06 14.77 19.24
N ASP A 192 13.07 14.84 20.58
CA ASP A 192 14.14 14.31 21.41
C ASP A 192 13.66 13.21 22.37
N LEU A 193 14.58 12.30 22.71
CA LEU A 193 14.34 10.99 23.33
C LEU A 193 13.62 11.05 24.69
N GLU A 194 13.68 12.19 25.37
CA GLU A 194 13.12 12.43 26.69
C GLU A 194 11.59 12.64 26.67
N SER A 195 11.01 12.94 25.50
CA SER A 195 9.55 13.00 25.31
C SER A 195 8.92 11.61 25.32
N GLN A 196 9.63 10.60 24.80
CA GLN A 196 9.12 9.22 24.67
C GLN A 196 8.93 8.53 26.03
N PHE A 197 9.63 8.99 27.08
CA PHE A 197 9.46 8.46 28.43
C PHE A 197 8.31 9.11 29.21
N ARG A 198 7.90 10.32 28.83
CA ARG A 198 6.78 11.03 29.48
C ARG A 198 5.43 10.49 29.05
N ASP A 199 5.32 10.10 27.77
CA ASP A 199 4.09 9.52 27.21
C ASP A 199 3.69 8.21 27.94
N LEU A 200 4.67 7.44 28.43
CA LEU A 200 4.46 6.21 29.20
C LEU A 200 3.92 6.45 30.62
N GLU A 201 4.12 7.63 31.22
CA GLU A 201 3.59 7.96 32.57
C GLU A 201 2.16 8.55 32.50
N THR A 202 1.79 9.18 31.38
CA THR A 202 0.46 9.79 31.22
C THR A 202 -0.67 8.78 31.00
N ASP A 203 -0.40 7.63 30.37
CA ASP A 203 -1.41 6.61 30.11
C ASP A 203 -1.98 5.98 31.39
N GLU A 204 -1.18 5.81 32.46
CA GLU A 204 -1.67 5.20 33.72
C GLU A 204 -2.58 6.13 34.54
N THR A 205 -2.47 7.45 34.37
CA THR A 205 -3.23 8.42 35.18
C THR A 205 -4.63 8.68 34.63
N ILE A 206 -4.80 8.70 33.31
CA ILE A 206 -6.08 8.97 32.65
C ILE A 206 -7.04 7.78 32.79
N ASP A 207 -6.53 6.54 32.72
CA ASP A 207 -7.33 5.33 32.90
C ASP A 207 -7.87 5.19 34.34
N GLN A 208 -7.12 5.67 35.34
CA GLN A 208 -7.58 5.71 36.74
C GLN A 208 -8.69 6.75 36.95
N GLU A 209 -8.57 7.96 36.39
CA GLU A 209 -9.63 8.98 36.48
C GLU A 209 -10.92 8.56 35.76
N LEU A 210 -10.81 7.84 34.65
CA LEU A 210 -11.98 7.34 33.89
C LEU A 210 -12.70 6.20 34.63
N ALA A 211 -11.98 5.38 35.39
CA ALA A 211 -12.55 4.33 36.24
C ALA A 211 -13.33 4.90 37.45
N ASP A 212 -12.84 5.99 38.03
CA ASP A 212 -13.50 6.63 39.18
C ASP A 212 -14.74 7.43 38.76
N LEU A 213 -14.72 8.08 37.59
CA LEU A 213 -15.91 8.69 37.00
C LEU A 213 -17.01 7.68 36.67
N LYS A 214 -16.65 6.48 36.19
CA LYS A 214 -17.64 5.40 35.94
C LYS A 214 -18.34 4.91 37.21
N LYS A 215 -17.66 4.89 38.36
CA LYS A 215 -18.28 4.52 39.65
C LYS A 215 -19.26 5.58 40.16
N GLN A 216 -19.00 6.87 39.90
CA GLN A 216 -19.91 7.94 40.32
C GLN A 216 -21.21 7.97 39.50
N VAL A 217 -21.17 7.61 38.22
CA VAL A 217 -22.35 7.64 37.34
C VAL A 217 -23.31 6.45 37.57
N VAL A 218 -22.84 5.34 38.15
CA VAL A 218 -23.68 4.15 38.40
C VAL A 218 -24.47 4.24 39.72
N ASN A 219 -24.10 5.14 40.63
CA ASN A 219 -24.73 5.31 41.95
C ASN A 219 -25.61 6.57 42.09
N GLY A 220 -25.96 7.23 40.99
CA GLY A 220 -26.90 8.36 40.94
C GLY A 220 -27.97 8.14 39.89
#